data_AF-R4LDZ4-F1
#
_entry.id   AF-R4LDZ4-F1
#
_cell.length_a   1.000
_cell.length_b   1.000
_cell.length_c   1.000
_cell.angle_alpha   90.00
_cell.angle_beta   90.00
_cell.angle_gamma   90.00
#
_symmetry.space_group_name_H-M   'P 1'
#
loop_
_entity.id
_entity.type
_entity.pdbx_description
1 polymer ?
#
loop_
_entity_poly.entity_id
_entity_poly.type
_entity_poly.pdbx_seq_one_letter_code
_entity_poly.pdbx_strand_id
1 'polypeptide(L)' 'MDFAPWQTVFGWFKRWKERGVTERILAGPREQVRRAEGCDAEPSAGVIDSLLVGAADTVRRDT' A
#
# COMPACT_ATOMS: atom_id res chain seq x y z
N MET A 1 -1.61 -3.46 24.86
CA MET A 1 -2.22 -2.53 23.91
C MET A 1 -3.50 -3.18 23.42
N ASP A 2 -4.65 -2.54 23.63
CA ASP A 2 -5.94 -3.09 23.24
C ASP A 2 -6.24 -2.61 21.82
N PHE A 3 -6.10 -3.51 20.84
CA PHE A 3 -6.35 -3.21 19.44
C PHE A 3 -7.82 -3.47 19.12
N ALA A 4 -8.38 -2.70 18.18
CA ALA A 4 -9.70 -2.99 17.65
C ALA A 4 -9.75 -4.43 17.09
N PRO A 5 -10.91 -5.13 17.15
CA PRO A 5 -11.05 -6.46 16.58
C PRO A 5 -10.58 -6.50 15.13
N TRP A 6 -9.76 -7.49 14.79
CA TRP A 6 -9.12 -7.56 13.46
C TRP A 6 -10.15 -7.61 12.33
N GLN A 7 -11.34 -8.15 12.57
CA GLN A 7 -12.45 -8.19 11.60
C GLN A 7 -12.92 -6.79 11.23
N THR A 8 -12.96 -5.87 12.20
CA THR A 8 -13.37 -4.48 11.97
C THR A 8 -12.31 -3.76 11.14
N VAL A 9 -11.03 -3.91 11.51
CA VAL A 9 -9.90 -3.29 10.80
C VAL A 9 -9.81 -3.81 9.36
N PHE A 10 -9.81 -5.13 9.18
CA PHE A 10 -9.77 -5.75 7.86
C PHE A 10 -11.02 -5.45 7.03
N GLY A 11 -12.19 -5.34 7.66
CA GLY A 11 -13.43 -4.95 6.99
C GLY A 11 -13.36 -3.57 6.35
N TRP A 12 -12.71 -2.60 6.99
CA TRP A 12 -12.44 -1.29 6.37
C TRP A 12 -11.49 -1.39 5.18
N PHE A 13 -10.37 -2.10 5.36
CA PHE A 13 -9.41 -2.33 4.27
C PHE A 13 -10.08 -2.96 3.05
N LYS A 14 -10.90 -3.99 3.24
CA LYS A 14 -11.64 -4.65 2.16
C LYS A 14 -12.54 -3.66 1.41
N ARG A 15 -13.32 -2.85 2.13
CA ARG A 15 -14.19 -1.82 1.51
C ARG A 15 -13.39 -0.78 0.73
N TRP A 16 -12.23 -0.37 1.23
CA TRP A 16 -11.35 0.57 0.54
C TRP A 16 -10.75 -0.04 -0.72
N LYS A 17 -10.33 -1.30 -0.66
CA LYS A 17 -9.81 -2.04 -1.80
C LYS A 17 -10.85 -2.18 -2.90
N GLU A 18 -12.08 -2.57 -2.55
CA GLU A 18 -13.21 -2.66 -3.48
C GLU A 18 -13.54 -1.30 -4.13
N ARG A 19 -13.35 -0.19 -3.41
CA ARG A 19 -13.55 1.17 -3.91
C ARG A 19 -12.35 1.74 -4.67
N GLY A 20 -11.27 0.98 -4.84
CA GLY A 20 -10.04 1.44 -5.50
C GLY A 20 -9.32 2.58 -4.77
N VAL A 21 -9.55 2.74 -3.47
CA VAL A 21 -9.00 3.86 -2.69
C VAL A 21 -7.48 3.77 -2.60
N THR A 22 -6.95 2.56 -2.42
CA THR A 22 -5.51 2.30 -2.34
C THR A 22 -4.79 2.72 -3.63
N GLU A 23 -5.38 2.41 -4.78
CA GLU A 23 -4.87 2.72 -6.11
C GLU A 23 -4.85 4.24 -6.33
N ARG A 24 -5.91 4.94 -5.94
CA ARG A 24 -5.99 6.41 -6.04
C ARG A 24 -4.94 7.10 -5.17
N ILE A 25 -4.71 6.60 -3.96
CA ILE A 25 -3.69 7.12 -3.06
C ILE A 25 -2.29 6.92 -3.66
N LEU A 26 -2.02 5.79 -4.32
CA LEU A 26 -0.74 5.52 -4.96
C LEU A 26 -0.55 6.32 -6.26
N ALA A 27 -1.60 6.44 -7.07
CA ALA A 27 -1.53 7.13 -8.36
C ALA A 27 -1.44 8.66 -8.22
N GLY A 28 -2.15 9.25 -7.27
CA GLY A 28 -2.25 10.71 -7.12
C GLY A 28 -0.89 11.41 -6.97
N PRO A 29 -0.03 11.04 -5.99
CA PRO A 29 1.30 11.61 -5.84
C PRO A 29 2.20 11.36 -7.05
N ARG A 30 2.13 10.15 -7.64
CA ARG A 30 2.90 9.80 -8.86
C ARG A 30 2.57 10.75 -10.01
N GLU A 31 1.29 10.99 -10.27
CA GLU A 31 0.85 11.92 -11.33
C GLU A 31 1.28 13.36 -11.04
N GLN A 32 1.18 13.80 -9.78
CA GLN A 32 1.58 15.16 -9.38
C GLN A 32 3.07 15.41 -9.62
N VAL A 33 3.93 14.47 -9.19
CA VAL A 33 5.38 14.56 -9.41
C VAL A 33 5.70 14.55 -10.90
N ARG A 34 5.11 13.64 -11.68
CA ARG A 34 5.36 13.57 -13.12
C ARG A 34 4.99 14.87 -13.84
N ARG A 35 3.84 15.46 -13.51
CA ARG A 35 3.44 16.76 -14.06
C ARG A 35 4.39 17.88 -13.65
N ALA A 36 4.88 17.89 -12.41
CA ALA A 36 5.85 18.88 -11.94
C ALA A 36 7.19 18.79 -12.71
N GLU A 37 7.59 17.58 -13.11
CA GLU A 37 8.77 17.31 -13.94
C GLU A 37 8.51 17.47 -15.45
N GLY A 38 7.35 18.00 -15.86
CA GLY A 38 6.99 18.20 -17.27
C GLY A 38 6.73 16.92 -18.06
N CYS A 39 6.54 15.79 -17.37
CA CYS A 39 6.22 14.50 -17.99
C CYS A 39 4.71 14.28 -18.11
N ASP A 40 4.29 13.41 -19.03
CA ASP A 40 2.90 12.92 -19.09
C ASP A 40 2.50 12.30 -17.75
N ALA A 41 1.25 12.45 -17.31
CA ALA A 41 0.80 11.93 -16.03
C ALA A 41 0.90 10.39 -15.96
N GLU A 42 0.63 9.69 -17.06
CA GLU A 42 0.74 8.24 -17.15
C GLU A 42 2.16 7.85 -17.62
N PRO A 43 2.87 6.97 -16.90
CA PRO A 43 4.15 6.46 -17.33
C PRO A 43 4.05 5.50 -18.51
N SER A 44 5.09 5.50 -19.34
CA SER A 44 5.32 4.48 -20.36
C SER A 44 5.87 3.16 -19.80
N ALA A 45 6.37 3.15 -18.56
CA ALA A 45 6.94 1.98 -17.88
C ALA A 45 6.73 2.03 -16.35
N GLY A 46 6.51 0.87 -15.73
CA GLY A 46 6.36 0.73 -14.27
C GLY A 46 7.44 -0.17 -13.66
N VAL A 47 7.84 0.12 -12.43
CA VAL A 47 8.76 -0.72 -11.64
C VAL A 47 7.97 -1.44 -10.56
N ILE A 48 8.19 -2.75 -10.44
CA ILE A 48 7.65 -3.56 -9.34
C ILE A 48 8.84 -3.98 -8.50
N ASP A 49 8.84 -3.57 -7.23
CA ASP A 49 9.83 -3.96 -6.25
C ASP A 49 9.16 -4.62 -5.04
N SER A 50 9.86 -5.52 -4.38
CA SER A 50 9.40 -6.20 -3.17
C SER A 50 10.40 -5.95 -2.04
N LEU A 51 10.01 -5.11 -1.09
CA LEU A 51 10.79 -4.88 0.11
C LEU A 51 10.46 -5.96 1.14
N LEU A 52 11.49 -6.69 1.59
CA LEU A 52 11.36 -7.59 2.73
C LEU A 52 11.27 -6.77 4.02
N VAL A 53 10.32 -7.13 4.88
CA VAL A 53 10.24 -6.61 6.25
C VAL A 53 10.68 -7.69 7.22
N GLY A 54 11.51 -7.34 8.19
CA GLY A 54 11.90 -8.26 9.26
C GLY A 54 10.67 -8.71 10.04
N ALA A 55 10.58 -10.01 10.33
CA ALA A 55 9.50 -10.54 11.16
C ALA A 55 9.58 -9.94 12.58
N ALA A 56 8.41 -9.71 13.19
CA ALA A 56 8.36 -9.40 14.62
C ALA A 56 8.77 -10.62 15.44
N ASP A 57 9.27 -10.38 16.66
CA ASP A 57 9.78 -11.40 17.60
C ASP A 57 8.68 -12.39 18.09
N THR A 58 7.44 -12.24 17.61
CA THR A 58 6.29 -13.09 17.91
C THR A 58 6.27 -14.42 17.16
N VAL A 59 7.13 -14.60 16.15
CA VAL A 59 7.28 -15.90 15.47
C VAL A 59 8.32 -16.71 16.25
N ARG A 60 7.87 -17.60 17.14
CA ARG A 60 8.75 -18.56 17.81
C ARG A 60 9.53 -19.33 16.75
N ARG A 61 10.85 -19.34 16.83
CA ARG A 61 11.67 -20.30 16.09
C ARG A 61 11.44 -21.68 16.70
N ASP A 62 10.87 -22.59 15.94
CA ASP A 62 10.91 -24.01 16.29
C ASP A 62 12.37 -24.47 16.16
N THR A 63 12.95 -24.91 17.28
CA THR A 63 14.18 -25.71 17.34
C THR A 63 13.82 -27.07 17.90
#